data_AF-A0A2W4ZBW7-F1
#
_entry.id   AF-A0A2W4ZBW7-F1
#
_cell.length_a   1.000
_cell.length_b   1.000
_cell.length_c   1.000
_cell.angle_alpha   90.00
_cell.angle_beta   90.00
_cell.angle_gamma   90.00
#
_symmetry.space_group_name_H-M   'P 1'
#
loop_
_entity.id
_entity.type
_entity.pdbx_description
1 polymer ?
#
loop_
_entity_poly.entity_id
_entity_poly.type
_entity_poly.pdbx_seq_one_letter_code
_entity_poly.pdbx_strand_id
1 'polypeptide(L)'
;VVTLNYLPAATEARIVLAKSGEYDKVGGKETVEKMVRVADMTRRGFVNGDISTVMSPRTVITWAQNALIFGDVGFAFRLSFLNKCDEAERALVAEYYQRVFAKDLPESVVAKA
;
A
#
# COMPACT_ATOMS: atom_id res chain seq x y z
N VAL A 1 -22.19 -0.31 -14.92
CA VAL A 1 -21.40 0.48 -13.95
C VAL A 1 -21.20 -0.39 -12.71
N VAL A 2 -19.97 -0.81 -12.43
CA VAL A 2 -19.66 -1.52 -11.17
C VAL A 2 -19.14 -0.44 -10.23
N THR A 3 -20.02 0.08 -9.37
CA THR A 3 -19.61 1.02 -8.32
C THR A 3 -18.57 0.32 -7.43
N LEU A 4 -17.33 0.80 -7.45
CA LEU A 4 -16.27 0.41 -6.53
C LEU A 4 -16.66 0.88 -5.12
N ASN A 5 -17.49 0.10 -4.45
CA ASN A 5 -17.77 0.28 -3.03
C ASN A 5 -16.55 -0.20 -2.25
N TYR A 6 -15.61 0.70 -2.01
CA TYR A 6 -14.49 0.43 -1.10
C TYR A 6 -15.03 0.29 0.31
N LEU A 7 -14.65 -0.80 0.99
CA LEU A 7 -14.97 -0.97 2.40
C LEU A 7 -14.35 0.19 3.20
N PRO A 8 -15.01 0.64 4.29
CA PRO A 8 -14.39 1.59 5.20
C PRO A 8 -13.02 1.09 5.63
N ALA A 9 -12.03 1.99 5.71
CA ALA A 9 -10.65 1.64 6.04
C ALA A 9 -10.52 0.76 7.29
N ALA A 10 -11.37 0.99 8.30
CA ALA A 10 -11.44 0.16 9.51
C ALA A 10 -11.86 -1.29 9.23
N THR A 11 -12.83 -1.50 8.33
CA THR A 11 -13.30 -2.84 7.94
C THR A 11 -12.25 -3.56 7.10
N GLU A 12 -11.60 -2.85 6.19
CA GLU A 12 -10.50 -3.41 5.41
C GLU A 12 -9.31 -3.79 6.28
N ALA A 13 -8.91 -2.94 7.23
CA ALA A 13 -7.84 -3.25 8.18
C ALA A 13 -8.17 -4.52 8.99
N ARG A 14 -9.41 -4.71 9.42
CA ARG A 14 -9.85 -5.94 10.10
C ARG A 14 -9.74 -7.18 9.21
N ILE A 15 -10.13 -7.07 7.94
CA ILE A 15 -10.03 -8.18 6.98
C ILE A 15 -8.56 -8.52 6.70
N VAL A 16 -7.71 -7.50 6.54
CA VAL A 16 -6.27 -7.67 6.35
C VAL A 16 -5.67 -8.35 7.57
N LEU A 17 -5.94 -7.87 8.79
CA LEU A 17 -5.48 -8.51 10.03
C LEU A 17 -5.91 -9.98 10.12
N ALA A 18 -7.18 -10.27 9.85
CA ALA A 18 -7.72 -11.64 9.89
C ALA A 18 -7.09 -12.56 8.84
N LYS A 19 -6.66 -12.02 7.68
CA LYS A 19 -6.05 -12.79 6.57
C LYS A 19 -4.53 -12.86 6.63
N SER A 20 -3.90 -11.91 7.30
CA SER A 20 -2.45 -11.82 7.42
C SER A 20 -1.91 -12.56 8.65
N GLY A 21 -2.76 -12.97 9.59
CA GLY A 21 -2.53 -14.01 10.63
C GLY A 21 -1.49 -13.70 11.71
N GLU A 22 -0.40 -13.01 11.36
CA GLU A 22 0.78 -12.76 12.18
C GLU A 22 0.86 -11.29 12.67
N TYR A 23 -0.02 -10.42 12.20
CA TYR A 23 -0.11 -9.02 12.64
C TYR A 23 -0.84 -8.83 13.99
N ASP A 24 -1.21 -9.92 14.67
CA ASP A 24 -1.73 -9.91 16.05
C ASP A 24 -0.62 -9.66 17.11
N LYS A 25 0.64 -9.48 16.67
CA LYS A 25 1.79 -9.10 17.50
C LYS A 25 1.84 -7.58 17.75
N VAL A 26 2.49 -7.16 18.83
CA VAL A 26 2.64 -5.75 19.24
C VAL A 26 3.22 -4.90 18.09
N GLY A 27 2.51 -3.85 17.68
CA GLY A 27 2.90 -2.95 16.57
C GLY A 27 2.37 -3.36 15.18
N GLY A 28 1.78 -4.56 15.07
CA GLY A 28 1.28 -5.08 13.82
C GLY A 28 0.02 -4.39 13.31
N LYS A 29 -0.92 -4.13 14.22
CA LYS A 29 -2.16 -3.40 13.95
C LYS A 29 -1.91 -2.00 13.38
N GLU A 30 -1.00 -1.24 13.99
CA GLU A 30 -0.64 0.10 13.53
C GLU A 30 -0.03 0.08 12.12
N THR A 31 0.78 -0.93 11.83
CA THR A 31 1.37 -1.13 10.50
C THR A 31 0.28 -1.38 9.45
N VAL A 32 -0.70 -2.25 9.75
CA VAL A 32 -1.82 -2.51 8.84
C VAL A 32 -2.69 -1.26 8.65
N GLU A 33 -2.95 -0.49 9.70
CA GLU A 33 -3.69 0.77 9.59
C GLU A 33 -2.97 1.78 8.67
N LYS A 34 -1.65 1.88 8.78
CA LYS A 34 -0.82 2.67 7.86
C LYS A 34 -0.88 2.12 6.43
N MET A 35 -0.83 0.81 6.24
CA MET A 35 -0.96 0.20 4.90
C MET A 35 -2.30 0.54 4.24
N VAL A 36 -3.40 0.41 4.98
CA VAL A 36 -4.74 0.77 4.46
C VAL A 36 -4.84 2.26 4.18
N ARG A 37 -4.19 3.12 4.97
CA ARG A 37 -4.15 4.57 4.71
C ARG A 37 -3.43 4.91 3.40
N VAL A 38 -2.32 4.25 3.08
CA VAL A 38 -1.67 4.38 1.76
C VAL A 38 -2.62 3.90 0.65
N ALA A 39 -3.30 2.77 0.84
CA ALA A 39 -4.27 2.26 -0.12
C ALA A 39 -5.41 3.26 -0.38
N ASP A 40 -5.93 3.91 0.66
CA ASP A 40 -6.95 4.96 0.53
C ASP A 40 -6.45 6.16 -0.28
N MET A 41 -5.21 6.62 -0.04
CA MET A 41 -4.60 7.70 -0.82
C MET A 41 -4.44 7.33 -2.28
N THR A 42 -3.99 6.12 -2.60
CA THR A 42 -3.90 5.65 -3.99
C THR A 42 -5.27 5.57 -4.66
N ARG A 43 -6.33 5.17 -3.95
CA ARG A 43 -7.70 5.15 -4.49
C ARG A 43 -8.21 6.55 -4.80
N ARG A 44 -7.90 7.53 -3.94
CA ARG A 44 -8.24 8.93 -4.22
C ARG A 44 -7.49 9.44 -5.45
N GLY A 45 -6.18 9.15 -5.55
CA GLY A 45 -5.40 9.48 -6.75
C GLY A 45 -5.99 8.85 -8.01
N PHE A 46 -6.45 7.60 -7.94
CA PHE A 46 -7.10 6.92 -9.06
C PHE A 46 -8.44 7.58 -9.45
N VAL A 47 -9.26 7.96 -8.47
CA VAL A 47 -10.54 8.66 -8.73
C VAL A 47 -10.31 10.06 -9.32
N ASN A 48 -9.26 10.74 -8.89
CA ASN A 48 -8.87 12.06 -9.42
C ASN A 48 -8.20 11.98 -10.80
N GLY A 49 -7.73 10.80 -11.22
CA GLY A 49 -6.98 10.60 -12.46
C GLY A 49 -5.47 10.86 -12.33
N ASP A 50 -4.95 10.99 -11.11
CA ASP A 50 -3.51 11.22 -10.84
C ASP A 50 -2.67 9.93 -11.01
N ILE A 51 -3.29 8.76 -10.83
CA ILE A 51 -2.66 7.46 -11.06
C ILE A 51 -3.61 6.54 -11.83
N SER A 52 -3.07 5.68 -12.66
CA SER A 52 -3.82 4.68 -13.44
C SER A 52 -3.94 3.34 -12.71
N THR A 53 -3.10 3.09 -11.70
CA THR A 53 -3.05 1.84 -10.96
C THR A 53 -3.78 1.94 -9.62
N VAL A 54 -4.82 1.11 -9.41
CA VAL A 54 -5.59 1.09 -8.15
C VAL A 54 -5.13 0.01 -7.17
N MET A 55 -5.02 0.36 -5.89
CA MET A 55 -4.74 -0.62 -4.84
C MET A 55 -6.03 -1.27 -4.32
N SER A 56 -6.24 -2.54 -4.70
CA SER A 56 -7.34 -3.36 -4.17
C SER A 56 -7.04 -3.89 -2.76
N PRO A 57 -8.06 -4.30 -1.98
CA PRO A 57 -7.86 -4.96 -0.69
C PRO A 57 -6.99 -6.22 -0.78
N ARG A 58 -7.05 -6.95 -1.90
CA ARG A 58 -6.18 -8.10 -2.14
C ARG A 58 -4.71 -7.71 -2.21
N THR A 59 -4.40 -6.58 -2.85
CA THR A 59 -3.04 -6.04 -2.91
C THR A 59 -2.53 -5.69 -1.51
N VAL A 60 -3.37 -5.09 -0.66
CA VAL A 60 -3.02 -4.77 0.73
C VAL A 60 -2.72 -6.04 1.53
N ILE A 61 -3.52 -7.10 1.37
CA ILE A 61 -3.27 -8.39 2.03
C ILE A 61 -1.93 -8.99 1.58
N THR A 62 -1.66 -9.02 0.27
CA THR A 62 -0.39 -9.55 -0.26
C THR A 62 0.79 -8.70 0.20
N TRP A 63 0.64 -7.38 0.25
CA TRP A 63 1.66 -6.48 0.77
C TRP A 63 1.96 -6.77 2.25
N ALA A 64 0.92 -6.88 3.08
CA ALA A 64 1.02 -7.22 4.49
C ALA A 64 1.74 -8.57 4.69
N GLN A 65 1.38 -9.60 3.93
CA GLN A 65 2.04 -10.91 3.98
C GLN A 65 3.51 -10.84 3.57
N ASN A 66 3.82 -10.15 2.47
CA ASN A 66 5.19 -9.97 2.01
C ASN A 66 6.03 -9.18 3.02
N ALA A 67 5.46 -8.17 3.68
CA ALA A 67 6.16 -7.40 4.70
C ALA A 67 6.56 -8.28 5.90
N LEU A 68 5.72 -9.25 6.27
CA LEU A 68 6.04 -10.25 7.30
C LEU A 68 7.13 -11.22 6.85
N ILE A 69 7.09 -11.66 5.59
CA ILE A 69 8.08 -12.59 5.03
C ILE A 69 9.46 -11.95 4.91
N PHE A 70 9.53 -10.73 4.38
CA PHE A 70 10.80 -10.04 4.14
C PHE A 70 11.30 -9.22 5.33
N GLY A 71 10.44 -8.95 6.32
CA GLY A 71 10.75 -8.06 7.44
C GLY A 71 10.86 -6.58 7.05
N ASP A 72 10.54 -6.23 5.80
CA ASP A 72 10.63 -4.87 5.27
C ASP A 72 9.32 -4.46 4.56
N VAL A 73 8.63 -3.49 5.16
CA VAL A 73 7.36 -2.95 4.67
C VAL A 73 7.53 -2.19 3.34
N GLY A 74 8.63 -1.47 3.17
CA GLY A 74 8.89 -0.67 1.97
C GLY A 74 9.26 -1.56 0.78
N PHE A 75 10.09 -2.58 1.00
CA PHE A 75 10.42 -3.57 -0.02
C PHE A 75 9.18 -4.36 -0.45
N ALA A 76 8.35 -4.80 0.51
CA ALA A 76 7.11 -5.49 0.22
C ALA A 76 6.10 -4.63 -0.56
N PHE A 77 6.06 -3.32 -0.30
CA PHE A 77 5.21 -2.36 -1.03
C PHE A 77 5.63 -2.26 -2.50
N ARG A 78 6.94 -2.25 -2.74
CA ARG A 78 7.50 -2.18 -4.09
C ARG A 78 7.10 -3.37 -4.93
N LEU A 79 7.28 -4.57 -4.39
CA LEU A 79 6.92 -5.83 -5.06
C LEU A 79 5.41 -5.96 -5.30
N SER A 80 4.60 -5.53 -4.34
CA SER A 80 3.14 -5.72 -4.39
C SER A 80 2.43 -4.68 -5.26
N PHE A 81 2.94 -3.44 -5.32
CA PHE A 81 2.24 -2.31 -5.95
C PHE A 81 3.14 -1.41 -6.80
N LEU A 82 4.23 -0.85 -6.26
CA LEU A 82 5.00 0.21 -6.95
C LEU A 82 5.52 -0.25 -8.32
N ASN A 83 5.98 -1.50 -8.44
CA ASN A 83 6.50 -2.07 -9.69
C ASN A 83 5.43 -2.21 -10.79
N LYS A 84 4.15 -2.16 -10.42
CA LYS A 84 3.01 -2.22 -11.35
C LYS A 84 2.57 -0.84 -11.82
N CYS A 85 3.01 0.23 -11.15
CA CYS A 85 2.69 1.60 -11.51
C CYS A 85 3.60 2.07 -12.65
N ASP A 86 3.06 2.91 -13.52
CA ASP A 86 3.83 3.61 -14.55
C ASP A 86 4.91 4.50 -13.94
N GLU A 87 6.03 4.65 -14.64
CA GLU A 87 7.20 5.36 -14.12
C GLU A 87 6.90 6.81 -13.72
N ALA A 88 6.05 7.49 -14.47
CA ALA A 88 5.58 8.85 -14.18
C ALA A 88 4.78 8.94 -12.87
N GLU A 89 4.09 7.86 -12.48
CA GLU A 89 3.23 7.80 -11.30
C GLU A 89 3.99 7.32 -10.05
N ARG A 90 5.12 6.63 -10.22
CA ARG A 90 5.91 6.06 -9.10
C ARG A 90 6.35 7.11 -8.10
N ALA A 91 6.72 8.31 -8.56
CA ALA A 91 7.08 9.41 -7.68
C ALA A 91 5.92 9.84 -6.78
N LEU A 92 4.71 9.92 -7.34
CA LEU A 92 3.50 10.28 -6.61
C LEU A 92 3.09 9.19 -5.61
N VAL A 93 3.13 7.92 -6.04
CA VAL A 93 2.84 6.77 -5.18
C VAL A 93 3.84 6.67 -4.03
N ALA A 94 5.12 6.96 -4.28
CA ALA A 94 6.13 7.01 -3.24
C ALA A 94 5.91 8.18 -2.27
N GLU A 95 5.43 9.33 -2.74
CA GLU A 95 5.04 10.43 -1.87
C GLU A 95 3.88 10.03 -0.94
N TYR A 96 2.88 9.30 -1.44
CA TYR A 96 1.81 8.75 -0.61
C TYR A 96 2.33 7.81 0.48
N TYR A 97 3.28 6.95 0.12
CA TYR A 97 3.96 6.09 1.09
C TYR A 97 4.72 6.91 2.14
N GLN A 98 5.51 7.89 1.71
CA GLN A 98 6.29 8.76 2.59
C GLN A 98 5.41 9.56 3.55
N ARG A 99 4.27 10.09 3.08
CA ARG A 99 3.31 10.83 3.92
C ARG A 99 2.72 9.99 5.06
N VAL A 100 2.63 8.67 4.89
CA VAL A 100 2.04 7.76 5.89
C VAL A 100 3.09 7.08 6.76
N PHE A 101 4.19 6.64 6.17
CA PHE A 101 5.25 5.90 6.86
C PHE A 101 6.43 6.77 7.30
N ALA A 102 6.47 8.04 6.89
CA ALA A 102 7.59 8.97 7.11
C ALA A 102 8.95 8.37 6.68
N LYS A 103 8.93 7.51 5.67
CA LYS A 103 10.10 6.81 5.13
C LYS A 103 10.16 6.97 3.62
N ASP A 104 11.36 7.18 3.13
CA ASP A 104 11.64 7.23 1.70
C ASP A 104 11.76 5.81 1.13
N LEU A 105 11.35 5.63 -0.12
CA LEU A 105 11.51 4.38 -0.84
C LEU A 105 12.75 4.50 -1.74
N PRO A 106 13.81 3.70 -1.53
CA PRO A 106 15.09 3.89 -2.21
C PRO A 106 15.07 3.77 -3.75
N GLU A 107 13.98 3.29 -4.35
CA GLU A 107 13.80 3.24 -5.83
C GLU A 107 12.68 4.17 -6.34
N SER A 108 12.13 5.05 -5.49
CA SER A 108 11.23 6.13 -5.91
C SER A 108 11.95 7.13 -6.83
N VAL A 109 13.22 7.34 -6.56
CA VAL A 109 14.15 7.97 -7.46
C VAL A 109 14.73 6.86 -8.32
N VAL A 110 14.44 6.91 -9.62
CA VAL A 110 15.15 6.14 -10.64
C VAL A 110 16.61 6.01 -10.20
N ALA A 111 17.04 4.80 -9.86
CA ALA A 111 18.44 4.54 -9.65
C ALA A 111 19.11 4.86 -10.98
N LYS A 112 19.66 6.08 -11.09
CA LYS A 112 20.55 6.46 -12.16
C LYS A 112 21.68 5.45 -12.11
N ALA A 113 21.65 4.52 -13.07
CA ALA A 113 22.82 3.77 -13.50
C ALA A 113 23.89 4.75 -14.00
#